data_AF-A0A1V6V6Y3-F1
#
_entry.id   AF-A0A1V6V6Y3-F1
#
_cell.length_a   1.000
_cell.length_b   1.000
_cell.length_c   1.000
_cell.angle_alpha   90.00
_cell.angle_beta   90.00
_cell.angle_gamma   90.00
#
_symmetry.space_group_name_H-M   'P 1'
#
loop_
_entity.id
_entity.type
_entity.pdbx_description
1 polymer ?
#
loop_
_entity_poly.entity_id
_entity_poly.type
_entity_poly.pdbx_seq_one_letter_code
_entity_poly.pdbx_strand_id
1 'polypeptide(L)'
;MAPKYPKFEPQGDSLRRWMERADEPGCPISKTTLTISNMDHGLWYVHSNPEFLTDNWKPWADTFGLTVGHPEIMKEPVFRFQSVLKTKGEPTFWIGRTGPGVIFIDNIRRAQDPANFYMSEFAKAFYESHFPLESLKYVFVTTVIQEETVPFLRDHIYLSREGLGFPPKEPQTWESPSPEFCGILGTPIGKVIAALVLCAYGQGVKRIQRIVTFHTGEDRWEYNLRFDIEDVSIAH
;
A
#
# COMPACT_ATOMS: atom_id res chain seq x y z
N MET A 1 -27.97 -4.11 -7.27
CA MET A 1 -27.68 -2.81 -7.90
C MET A 1 -26.50 -2.98 -8.83
N ALA A 2 -26.47 -2.28 -9.97
CA ALA A 2 -25.29 -2.29 -10.83
C ALA A 2 -24.14 -1.51 -10.16
N PRO A 3 -22.87 -1.95 -10.31
CA PRO A 3 -21.73 -1.24 -9.75
C PRO A 3 -21.59 0.16 -10.38
N LYS A 4 -21.25 1.15 -9.57
CA LYS A 4 -20.98 2.52 -10.03
C LYS A 4 -19.72 2.58 -10.89
N TYR A 5 -18.73 1.74 -10.58
CA TYR A 5 -17.47 1.62 -11.33
C TYR A 5 -17.27 0.18 -11.82
N PRO A 6 -17.95 -0.25 -12.91
CA PRO A 6 -17.98 -1.66 -13.34
C PRO A 6 -16.60 -2.30 -13.58
N LYS A 7 -15.60 -1.50 -13.96
CA LYS A 7 -14.23 -1.99 -14.21
C LYS A 7 -13.48 -2.41 -12.93
N PHE A 8 -13.67 -1.69 -11.83
CA PHE A 8 -12.82 -1.85 -10.64
C PHE A 8 -13.60 -2.22 -9.38
N GLU A 9 -14.80 -1.66 -9.18
CA GLU A 9 -15.60 -1.86 -7.97
C GLU A 9 -15.89 -3.34 -7.66
N PRO A 10 -16.29 -4.21 -8.61
CA PRO A 10 -16.53 -5.63 -8.30
C PRO A 10 -15.29 -6.36 -7.78
N GLN A 11 -14.11 -6.01 -8.30
CA GLN A 11 -12.86 -6.61 -7.87
C GLN A 11 -12.42 -6.09 -6.50
N GLY A 12 -12.53 -4.78 -6.27
CA GLY A 12 -12.25 -4.22 -4.95
C GLY A 12 -13.22 -4.72 -3.89
N ASP A 13 -14.50 -4.89 -4.21
CA ASP A 13 -15.49 -5.47 -3.31
C ASP A 13 -15.13 -6.92 -2.92
N SER A 14 -14.65 -7.73 -3.88
CA SER A 14 -14.18 -9.09 -3.60
C SER A 14 -12.97 -9.08 -2.66
N LEU A 15 -11.98 -8.20 -2.92
CA LEU A 15 -10.81 -8.02 -2.05
C LEU A 15 -11.19 -7.58 -0.64
N ARG A 16 -12.12 -6.61 -0.52
CA ARG A 16 -12.67 -6.14 0.76
C ARG A 16 -13.30 -7.29 1.53
N ARG A 17 -14.19 -8.05 0.88
CA ARG A 17 -14.87 -9.19 1.52
C ARG A 17 -13.87 -10.25 2.00
N TRP A 18 -12.86 -10.59 1.19
CA TRP A 18 -11.83 -11.54 1.63
C TRP A 18 -11.06 -11.04 2.87
N MET A 19 -10.76 -9.74 2.96
CA MET A 19 -10.10 -9.18 4.14
C MET A 19 -11.01 -9.15 5.37
N GLU A 20 -12.30 -8.81 5.19
CA GLU A 20 -13.24 -8.61 6.29
C GLU A 20 -13.88 -9.90 6.81
N ARG A 21 -13.85 -10.99 6.04
CA ARG A 21 -14.56 -12.24 6.37
C ARG A 21 -13.67 -13.46 6.24
N ALA A 22 -13.52 -14.19 7.34
CA ALA A 22 -12.73 -15.41 7.40
C ALA A 22 -13.32 -16.56 6.56
N ASP A 23 -14.64 -16.53 6.30
CA ASP A 23 -15.39 -17.56 5.58
C ASP A 23 -15.67 -17.20 4.10
N GLU A 24 -15.18 -16.06 3.62
CA GLU A 24 -15.48 -15.62 2.25
C GLU A 24 -14.82 -16.58 1.23
N PRO A 25 -15.60 -17.23 0.36
CA PRO A 25 -15.08 -18.26 -0.52
C PRO A 25 -14.24 -17.69 -1.66
N GLY A 26 -13.36 -18.52 -2.20
CA GLY A 26 -12.68 -18.24 -3.47
C GLY A 26 -11.57 -17.19 -3.41
N CYS A 27 -11.02 -16.89 -2.22
CA CYS A 27 -9.83 -16.06 -2.11
C CYS A 27 -8.61 -16.78 -2.73
N PRO A 28 -8.00 -16.25 -3.80
CA PRO A 28 -6.84 -16.89 -4.43
C PRO A 28 -5.52 -16.53 -3.72
N ILE A 29 -5.56 -15.62 -2.74
CA ILE A 29 -4.37 -15.05 -2.10
C ILE A 29 -4.08 -15.82 -0.82
N SER A 30 -3.06 -16.66 -0.86
CA SER A 30 -2.58 -17.40 0.30
C SER A 30 -1.60 -16.57 1.13
N LYS A 31 -1.44 -16.93 2.41
CA LYS A 31 -0.39 -16.37 3.25
C LYS A 31 0.99 -16.71 2.66
N THR A 32 1.86 -15.71 2.56
CA THR A 32 3.21 -15.91 2.02
C THR A 32 4.19 -16.32 3.12
N THR A 33 5.10 -17.23 2.79
CA THR A 33 6.25 -17.62 3.62
C THR A 33 7.53 -16.90 3.21
N LEU A 34 7.46 -15.96 2.26
CA LEU A 34 8.61 -15.19 1.83
C LEU A 34 9.18 -14.36 2.99
N THR A 35 10.48 -14.47 3.17
CA THR A 35 11.30 -13.64 4.06
C THR A 35 12.53 -13.19 3.28
N ILE A 36 13.16 -12.09 3.69
CA ILE A 36 14.40 -11.62 3.07
C ILE A 36 15.51 -12.67 3.15
N SER A 37 15.59 -13.41 4.25
CA SER A 37 16.60 -14.46 4.46
C SER A 37 16.47 -15.66 3.52
N ASN A 38 15.27 -15.92 2.98
CA ASN A 38 14.97 -17.09 2.17
C ASN A 38 14.95 -16.77 0.67
N MET A 39 15.33 -15.54 0.28
CA MET A 39 15.46 -15.17 -1.13
C MET A 39 16.73 -15.75 -1.74
N ASP A 40 16.65 -16.16 -3.01
CA ASP A 40 17.85 -16.52 -3.77
C ASP A 40 18.66 -15.26 -4.12
N HIS A 41 19.73 -15.02 -3.36
CA HIS A 41 20.64 -13.90 -3.57
C HIS A 41 21.44 -13.98 -4.88
N GLY A 42 21.43 -15.12 -5.58
CA GLY A 42 21.95 -15.22 -6.95
C GLY A 42 21.02 -14.61 -8.00
N LEU A 43 19.72 -14.50 -7.69
CA LEU A 43 18.68 -13.93 -8.57
C LEU A 43 18.17 -12.56 -8.11
N TRP A 44 18.30 -12.26 -6.81
CA TRP A 44 17.75 -11.06 -6.20
C TRP A 44 18.84 -10.27 -5.49
N TYR A 45 19.06 -9.05 -5.95
CA TYR A 45 19.88 -8.07 -5.24
C TYR A 45 19.00 -7.34 -4.23
N VAL A 46 19.25 -7.55 -2.94
CA VAL A 46 18.52 -6.92 -1.84
C VAL A 46 19.40 -5.88 -1.17
N HIS A 47 18.86 -4.70 -0.93
CA HIS A 47 19.52 -3.61 -0.22
C HIS A 47 18.63 -3.10 0.90
N SER A 48 19.24 -2.78 2.04
CA SER A 48 18.56 -2.23 3.22
C SER A 48 19.52 -1.33 3.99
N ASN A 49 19.13 -0.07 4.21
CA ASN A 49 19.91 0.89 4.98
C ASN A 49 19.01 1.70 5.92
N PRO A 50 19.45 2.00 7.15
CA PRO A 50 18.76 2.98 7.98
C PRO A 50 18.70 4.35 7.29
N GLU A 51 17.56 5.02 7.41
CA GLU A 51 17.31 6.34 6.82
C GLU A 51 16.39 7.18 7.74
N PHE A 52 16.55 8.50 7.71
CA PHE A 52 15.55 9.41 8.27
C PHE A 52 14.44 9.65 7.26
N LEU A 53 13.24 9.95 7.75
CA LEU A 53 12.17 10.40 6.86
C LEU A 53 12.59 11.74 6.23
N THR A 54 12.46 11.87 4.92
CA THR A 54 12.85 13.09 4.20
C THR A 54 12.03 14.29 4.66
N ASP A 55 12.61 15.48 4.59
CA ASP A 55 11.99 16.71 5.09
C ASP A 55 10.60 17.00 4.49
N ASN A 56 10.36 16.56 3.25
CA ASN A 56 9.07 16.72 2.57
C ASN A 56 7.91 15.98 3.27
N TRP A 57 8.20 14.97 4.09
CA TRP A 57 7.20 14.25 4.86
C TRP A 57 6.93 14.84 6.24
N LYS A 58 7.75 15.79 6.73
CA LYS A 58 7.55 16.41 8.05
C LYS A 58 6.14 17.02 8.22
N PRO A 59 5.58 17.79 7.27
CA PRO A 59 4.23 18.35 7.42
C PRO A 59 3.13 17.28 7.50
N TRP A 60 3.35 16.16 6.80
CA TRP A 60 2.41 15.05 6.72
C TRP A 60 2.49 14.11 7.91
N ALA A 61 3.67 14.01 8.53
CA ALA A 61 3.87 13.12 9.65
C ALA A 61 3.02 13.51 10.86
N ASP A 62 2.92 14.80 11.18
CA ASP A 62 2.02 15.30 12.23
C ASP A 62 0.55 15.05 11.86
N THR A 63 0.18 15.37 10.62
CA THR A 63 -1.18 15.19 10.09
C THR A 63 -1.63 13.73 10.15
N PHE A 64 -0.70 12.80 9.97
CA PHE A 64 -0.97 11.36 9.94
C PHE A 64 -0.55 10.62 11.22
N GLY A 65 -0.05 11.32 12.23
CA GLY A 65 0.41 10.73 13.49
C GLY A 65 1.56 9.74 13.33
N LEU A 66 2.45 9.96 12.37
CA LEU A 66 3.62 9.12 12.14
C LEU A 66 4.72 9.45 13.15
N THR A 67 5.40 8.42 13.66
CA THR A 67 6.57 8.64 14.53
C THR A 67 7.75 9.13 13.69
N VAL A 68 8.10 10.41 13.83
CA VAL A 68 9.26 10.99 13.13
C VAL A 68 10.49 10.97 14.02
N GLY A 69 11.58 10.42 13.50
CA GLY A 69 12.91 10.73 14.00
C GLY A 69 13.37 12.09 13.55
N HIS A 70 13.31 13.06 14.46
CA HIS A 70 14.08 14.28 14.28
C HIS A 70 15.55 13.94 14.48
N PRO A 71 16.45 14.14 13.50
CA PRO A 71 17.88 13.87 13.65
C PRO A 71 18.52 14.64 14.82
N GLU A 72 17.90 15.76 15.21
CA GLU A 72 18.29 16.60 16.34
C GLU A 72 17.95 15.99 17.71
N ILE A 73 17.01 15.04 17.75
CA ILE A 73 16.48 14.40 18.97
C ILE A 73 16.83 12.90 19.01
N MET A 74 16.80 12.23 17.86
CA MET A 74 17.09 10.82 17.70
C MET A 74 18.48 10.61 17.09
N LYS A 75 19.37 9.95 17.85
CA LYS A 75 20.72 9.62 17.39
C LYS A 75 20.75 8.57 16.28
N GLU A 76 19.68 7.81 16.10
CA GLU A 76 19.59 6.72 15.14
C GLU A 76 18.36 6.82 14.24
N PRO A 77 18.46 6.49 12.94
CA PRO A 77 17.32 6.49 12.04
C PRO A 77 16.36 5.34 12.36
N VAL A 78 15.08 5.66 12.44
CA VAL A 78 14.00 4.70 12.78
C VAL A 78 13.39 4.04 11.54
N PHE A 79 13.60 4.62 10.36
CA PHE A 79 13.15 4.05 9.10
C PHE A 79 14.27 3.24 8.42
N ARG A 80 13.87 2.34 7.54
CA ARG A 80 14.76 1.58 6.66
C ARG A 80 14.39 1.86 5.22
N PHE A 81 15.29 2.43 4.45
CA PHE A 81 15.19 2.36 2.99
C PHE A 81 15.53 0.95 2.54
N GLN A 82 14.70 0.40 1.66
CA GLN A 82 14.78 -0.99 1.25
C GLN A 82 14.49 -1.11 -0.25
N SER A 83 15.26 -1.96 -0.92
CA SER A 83 15.00 -2.30 -2.30
C SER A 83 15.38 -3.73 -2.61
N VAL A 84 14.68 -4.28 -3.59
CA VAL A 84 15.00 -5.58 -4.20
C VAL A 84 14.91 -5.43 -5.71
N LEU A 85 15.89 -5.99 -6.41
CA LEU A 85 15.98 -5.97 -7.86
C LEU A 85 16.31 -7.38 -8.37
N LYS A 86 15.56 -7.85 -9.36
CA LYS A 86 15.89 -9.07 -10.09
C LYS A 86 17.14 -8.82 -10.94
N THR A 87 18.17 -9.64 -10.74
CA THR A 87 19.48 -9.45 -11.39
C THR A 87 19.52 -9.97 -12.84
N LYS A 88 18.57 -10.83 -13.22
CA LYS A 88 18.49 -11.46 -14.54
C LYS A 88 17.06 -11.49 -15.06
N GLY A 89 16.91 -11.32 -16.38
CA GLY A 89 15.62 -11.35 -17.06
C GLY A 89 14.87 -10.03 -17.00
N GLU A 90 13.55 -10.10 -17.19
CA GLU A 90 12.70 -8.91 -17.25
C GLU A 90 12.69 -8.14 -15.91
N PRO A 91 12.73 -6.79 -15.94
CA PRO A 91 12.82 -5.98 -14.74
C PRO A 91 11.69 -6.26 -13.75
N THR A 92 12.08 -6.67 -12.55
CA THR A 92 11.18 -6.79 -11.39
C THR A 92 11.89 -6.20 -10.19
N PHE A 93 11.25 -5.23 -9.56
CA PHE A 93 11.82 -4.53 -8.43
C PHE A 93 10.73 -4.00 -7.50
N TRP A 94 11.12 -3.84 -6.24
CA TRP A 94 10.36 -3.11 -5.23
C TRP A 94 11.32 -2.17 -4.54
N ILE A 95 10.91 -0.92 -4.35
CA ILE A 95 11.67 0.14 -3.69
C ILE A 95 10.70 0.83 -2.74
N GLY A 96 11.13 1.03 -1.51
CA GLY A 96 10.31 1.65 -0.49
C GLY A 96 11.04 1.86 0.81
N ARG A 97 10.27 2.24 1.83
CA ARG A 97 10.74 2.46 3.18
C ARG A 97 9.83 1.77 4.19
N THR A 98 10.39 1.28 5.28
CA THR A 98 9.62 0.72 6.40
C THR A 98 9.97 1.43 7.70
N GLY A 99 8.98 1.57 8.59
CA GLY A 99 9.13 2.19 9.89
C GLY A 99 8.10 1.65 10.89
N PRO A 100 8.14 2.07 12.16
CA PRO A 100 7.16 1.67 13.16
C PRO A 100 5.73 1.92 12.67
N GLY A 101 4.97 0.85 12.51
CA GLY A 101 3.58 0.89 12.03
C GLY A 101 3.36 1.33 10.58
N VAL A 102 4.39 1.48 9.74
CA VAL A 102 4.22 2.05 8.39
C VAL A 102 5.12 1.43 7.31
N ILE A 103 4.57 1.30 6.11
CA ILE A 103 5.30 1.02 4.86
C ILE A 103 5.08 2.19 3.90
N PHE A 104 6.15 2.64 3.23
CA PHE A 104 6.09 3.49 2.05
C PHE A 104 6.51 2.67 0.83
N ILE A 105 5.68 2.64 -0.20
CA ILE A 105 5.98 2.02 -1.48
C ILE A 105 6.26 3.16 -2.46
N ASP A 106 7.53 3.28 -2.86
CA ASP A 106 8.00 4.41 -3.67
C ASP A 106 8.08 4.05 -5.15
N ASN A 107 8.48 2.81 -5.47
CA ASN A 107 8.46 2.34 -6.85
C ASN A 107 8.36 0.82 -6.91
N ILE A 108 7.50 0.32 -7.79
CA ILE A 108 7.29 -1.11 -7.97
C ILE A 108 7.13 -1.46 -9.43
N ARG A 109 7.71 -2.59 -9.82
CA ARG A 109 7.49 -3.21 -11.12
C ARG A 109 7.56 -4.70 -10.97
N ARG A 110 6.61 -5.39 -11.59
CA ARG A 110 6.60 -6.85 -11.67
C ARG A 110 6.52 -7.25 -13.13
N ALA A 111 7.52 -7.99 -13.61
CA ALA A 111 7.41 -8.64 -14.91
C ALA A 111 6.33 -9.72 -14.87
N GLN A 112 5.69 -9.97 -16.02
CA GLN A 112 4.64 -10.99 -16.18
C GLN A 112 5.24 -12.41 -16.25
N ASP A 113 5.94 -12.78 -15.18
CA ASP A 113 6.54 -14.10 -14.98
C ASP A 113 5.84 -14.75 -13.75
N PRO A 114 5.18 -15.90 -13.91
CA PRO A 114 4.54 -16.61 -12.79
C PRO A 114 5.51 -17.00 -11.67
N ALA A 115 6.81 -17.16 -11.96
CA ALA A 115 7.83 -17.48 -10.96
C ALA A 115 8.27 -16.25 -10.13
N ASN A 116 7.88 -15.03 -10.53
CA ASN A 116 8.18 -13.84 -9.76
C ASN A 116 7.24 -13.69 -8.57
N PHE A 117 7.82 -13.36 -7.41
CA PHE A 117 7.09 -12.90 -6.23
C PHE A 117 6.22 -11.68 -6.55
N TYR A 118 5.11 -11.57 -5.82
CA TYR A 118 4.25 -10.41 -5.88
C TYR A 118 4.82 -9.24 -5.07
N MET A 119 4.48 -8.01 -5.47
CA MET A 119 4.94 -6.80 -4.78
C MET A 119 4.44 -6.73 -3.33
N SER A 120 3.28 -7.33 -3.06
CA SER A 120 2.75 -7.53 -1.71
C SER A 120 3.64 -8.42 -0.84
N GLU A 121 4.24 -9.47 -1.42
CA GLU A 121 5.12 -10.37 -0.69
C GLU A 121 6.45 -9.70 -0.33
N PHE A 122 7.00 -8.88 -1.24
CA PHE A 122 8.17 -8.06 -0.93
C PHE A 122 7.88 -7.06 0.18
N ALA A 123 6.77 -6.33 0.11
CA ALA A 123 6.39 -5.37 1.15
C ALA A 123 6.25 -6.04 2.53
N LYS A 124 5.61 -7.22 2.59
CA LYS A 124 5.49 -8.05 3.80
C LYS A 124 6.87 -8.46 4.32
N ALA A 125 7.71 -9.05 3.47
CA ALA A 125 9.03 -9.54 3.86
C ALA A 125 9.96 -8.44 4.36
N PHE A 126 9.92 -7.27 3.72
CA PHE A 126 10.70 -6.11 4.14
C PHE A 126 10.24 -5.53 5.47
N TYR A 127 8.94 -5.41 5.69
CA TYR A 127 8.42 -4.93 6.96
C TYR A 127 8.74 -5.88 8.11
N GLU A 128 8.43 -7.16 7.94
CA GLU A 128 8.63 -8.21 8.95
C GLU A 128 10.11 -8.42 9.32
N SER A 129 11.04 -8.06 8.43
CA SER A 129 12.47 -8.16 8.72
C SER A 129 12.96 -7.20 9.81
N HIS A 130 12.19 -6.16 10.16
CA HIS A 130 12.58 -5.16 11.16
C HIS A 130 11.47 -4.80 12.15
N PHE A 131 10.21 -5.04 11.81
CA PHE A 131 9.04 -4.65 12.60
C PHE A 131 8.05 -5.80 12.72
N PRO A 132 7.37 -5.97 13.88
CA PRO A 132 6.34 -6.99 14.02
C PRO A 132 5.15 -6.68 13.12
N LEU A 133 4.67 -7.65 12.32
CA LEU A 133 3.58 -7.44 11.36
C LEU A 133 2.34 -6.84 12.01
N GLU A 134 1.96 -7.31 13.19
CA GLU A 134 0.81 -6.83 13.96
C GLU A 134 0.84 -5.33 14.26
N SER A 135 2.03 -4.71 14.21
CA SER A 135 2.21 -3.28 14.44
C SER A 135 1.88 -2.41 13.22
N LEU A 136 1.77 -3.00 12.01
CA LEU A 136 1.50 -2.27 10.77
C LEU A 136 0.11 -1.64 10.78
N LYS A 137 0.06 -0.31 10.61
CA LYS A 137 -1.17 0.49 10.59
C LYS A 137 -1.40 1.20 9.27
N TYR A 138 -0.32 1.62 8.60
CA TYR A 138 -0.42 2.44 7.40
C TYR A 138 0.44 1.91 6.27
N VAL A 139 -0.10 1.95 5.05
CA VAL A 139 0.70 1.77 3.84
C VAL A 139 0.51 2.98 2.95
N PHE A 140 1.60 3.68 2.66
CA PHE A 140 1.65 4.78 1.73
C PHE A 140 2.16 4.29 0.39
N VAL A 141 1.51 4.72 -0.69
CA VAL A 141 2.03 4.57 -2.05
C VAL A 141 2.30 5.97 -2.56
N THR A 142 3.57 6.25 -2.82
CA THR A 142 4.05 7.60 -3.09
C THR A 142 4.18 7.83 -4.59
N THR A 143 4.01 9.08 -5.03
CA THR A 143 4.22 9.51 -6.43
C THR A 143 3.56 8.55 -7.43
N VAL A 144 2.26 8.31 -7.27
CA VAL A 144 1.56 7.30 -8.06
C VAL A 144 1.47 7.74 -9.51
N ILE A 145 2.13 6.98 -10.39
CA ILE A 145 2.14 7.18 -11.84
C ILE A 145 1.46 6.03 -12.60
N GLN A 146 0.86 5.07 -11.89
CA GLN A 146 0.29 3.87 -12.52
C GLN A 146 -0.88 4.25 -13.45
N GLU A 147 -0.77 3.83 -14.71
CA GLU A 147 -1.56 4.30 -15.86
C GLU A 147 -3.07 4.04 -15.76
N GLU A 148 -3.52 3.14 -14.89
CA GLU A 148 -4.95 2.90 -14.68
C GLU A 148 -5.47 3.57 -13.40
N THR A 149 -4.63 3.65 -12.37
CA THR A 149 -4.99 4.16 -11.04
C THR A 149 -5.18 5.67 -11.08
N VAL A 150 -4.23 6.41 -11.68
CA VAL A 150 -4.29 7.88 -11.70
C VAL A 150 -5.47 8.40 -12.53
N PRO A 151 -5.70 7.91 -13.79
CA PRO A 151 -6.85 8.37 -14.55
C PRO A 151 -8.16 7.98 -13.87
N PHE A 152 -8.25 6.79 -13.25
CA PHE A 152 -9.45 6.40 -12.54
C PHE A 152 -9.78 7.34 -11.38
N LEU A 153 -8.77 7.72 -10.59
CA LEU A 153 -8.96 8.67 -9.50
C LEU A 153 -9.43 10.03 -10.04
N ARG A 154 -8.70 10.60 -10.99
CA ARG A 154 -8.99 11.92 -11.57
C ARG A 154 -10.37 11.98 -12.24
N ASP A 155 -10.66 11.01 -13.11
CA ASP A 155 -11.79 11.08 -14.05
C ASP A 155 -13.07 10.48 -13.49
N HIS A 156 -13.01 9.73 -12.38
CA HIS A 156 -14.19 9.04 -11.84
C HIS A 156 -14.38 9.23 -10.34
N ILE A 157 -13.32 9.10 -9.54
CA ILE A 157 -13.43 9.23 -8.08
C ILE A 157 -13.62 10.68 -7.68
N TYR A 158 -12.81 11.60 -8.21
CA TYR A 158 -12.93 13.01 -7.82
C TYR A 158 -14.18 13.68 -8.35
N LEU A 159 -14.63 13.29 -9.55
CA LEU A 159 -15.89 13.77 -10.12
C LEU A 159 -17.14 13.20 -9.43
N SER A 160 -16.98 12.23 -8.52
CA SER A 160 -18.10 11.61 -7.81
C SER A 160 -18.72 12.50 -6.72
N ARG A 161 -17.98 13.50 -6.24
CA ARG A 161 -18.40 14.46 -5.21
C ARG A 161 -18.40 15.86 -5.80
N GLU A 162 -19.54 16.53 -5.70
CA GLU A 162 -19.69 17.90 -6.19
C GLU A 162 -18.70 18.84 -5.48
N GLY A 163 -18.05 19.72 -6.26
CA GLY A 163 -17.08 20.69 -5.74
C GLY A 163 -15.68 20.13 -5.45
N LEU A 164 -15.43 18.84 -5.66
CA LEU A 164 -14.12 18.24 -5.47
C LEU A 164 -13.25 18.38 -6.73
N GLY A 165 -12.12 19.08 -6.62
CA GLY A 165 -11.15 19.23 -7.70
C GLY A 165 -10.01 18.22 -7.63
N PHE A 166 -9.40 17.93 -8.78
CA PHE A 166 -8.16 17.14 -8.89
C PHE A 166 -7.01 18.02 -9.42
N PRO A 167 -5.83 18.05 -8.75
CA PRO A 167 -5.52 17.38 -7.48
C PRO A 167 -6.32 17.97 -6.30
N PRO A 168 -6.53 17.21 -5.20
CA PRO A 168 -7.13 17.73 -3.98
C PRO A 168 -6.28 18.85 -3.38
N LYS A 169 -6.93 19.87 -2.81
CA LYS A 169 -6.25 20.85 -1.93
C LYS A 169 -5.96 20.28 -0.53
N GLU A 170 -6.85 19.43 -0.05
CA GLU A 170 -6.80 18.80 1.28
C GLU A 170 -6.94 17.28 1.14
N PRO A 171 -6.35 16.47 2.05
CA PRO A 171 -6.52 15.03 2.03
C PRO A 171 -7.99 14.61 1.95
N GLN A 172 -8.29 13.69 1.03
CA GLN A 172 -9.64 13.18 0.82
C GLN A 172 -9.75 11.75 1.33
N THR A 173 -10.84 11.48 2.04
CA THR A 173 -11.10 10.20 2.68
C THR A 173 -12.22 9.43 1.98
N TRP A 174 -11.97 8.14 1.77
CA TRP A 174 -12.87 7.16 1.20
C TRP A 174 -13.01 5.99 2.18
N GLU A 175 -14.20 5.83 2.75
CA GLU A 175 -14.49 4.83 3.80
C GLU A 175 -15.01 3.52 3.20
N SER A 176 -14.65 2.39 3.81
CA SER A 176 -15.28 1.10 3.55
C SER A 176 -16.70 1.05 4.17
N PRO A 177 -17.73 0.50 3.48
CA PRO A 177 -17.72 -0.09 2.14
C PRO A 177 -18.39 0.84 1.10
N SER A 178 -17.79 1.98 0.76
CA SER A 178 -18.31 2.84 -0.32
C SER A 178 -17.95 2.32 -1.74
N PRO A 179 -18.75 2.66 -2.77
CA PRO A 179 -18.39 2.38 -4.16
C PRO A 179 -17.03 2.99 -4.55
N GLU A 180 -16.73 4.21 -4.08
CA GLU A 180 -15.44 4.87 -4.31
C GLU A 180 -14.30 4.08 -3.68
N PHE A 181 -14.45 3.65 -2.42
CA PHE A 181 -13.47 2.81 -1.74
C PHE A 181 -13.21 1.51 -2.51
N CYS A 182 -14.28 0.78 -2.88
CA CYS A 182 -14.14 -0.46 -3.64
C CYS A 182 -13.57 -0.22 -5.04
N GLY A 183 -13.92 0.89 -5.69
CA GLY A 183 -13.34 1.32 -6.95
C GLY A 183 -11.82 1.52 -6.83
N ILE A 184 -11.36 2.27 -5.82
CA ILE A 184 -9.93 2.52 -5.61
C ILE A 184 -9.20 1.22 -5.25
N LEU A 185 -9.78 0.41 -4.37
CA LEU A 185 -9.21 -0.89 -3.98
C LEU A 185 -9.09 -1.86 -5.16
N GLY A 186 -9.98 -1.75 -6.14
CA GLY A 186 -9.96 -2.53 -7.38
C GLY A 186 -8.93 -2.08 -8.42
N THR A 187 -8.24 -0.95 -8.24
CA THR A 187 -7.17 -0.50 -9.14
C THR A 187 -5.91 -1.36 -9.00
N PRO A 188 -4.96 -1.34 -9.96
CA PRO A 188 -3.70 -2.08 -9.82
C PRO A 188 -2.94 -1.79 -8.52
N ILE A 189 -2.90 -0.54 -8.05
CA ILE A 189 -2.29 -0.20 -6.75
C ILE A 189 -3.11 -0.75 -5.59
N GLY A 190 -4.43 -0.54 -5.59
CA GLY A 190 -5.31 -1.06 -4.54
C GLY A 190 -5.20 -2.57 -4.37
N LYS A 191 -5.08 -3.32 -5.48
CA LYS A 191 -4.85 -4.78 -5.48
C LYS A 191 -3.57 -5.17 -4.77
N VAL A 192 -2.47 -4.43 -4.98
CA VAL A 192 -1.19 -4.72 -4.31
C VAL A 192 -1.35 -4.59 -2.80
N ILE A 193 -2.06 -3.56 -2.32
CA ILE A 193 -2.21 -3.33 -0.88
C ILE A 193 -3.19 -4.33 -0.25
N ALA A 194 -4.31 -4.62 -0.92
CA ALA A 194 -5.22 -5.67 -0.47
C ALA A 194 -4.52 -7.05 -0.44
N ALA A 195 -3.71 -7.35 -1.46
CA ALA A 195 -2.92 -8.57 -1.50
C ALA A 195 -1.87 -8.62 -0.38
N LEU A 196 -1.30 -7.49 0.03
CA LEU A 196 -0.40 -7.40 1.19
C LEU A 196 -1.13 -7.79 2.48
N VAL A 197 -2.31 -7.22 2.73
CA VAL A 197 -3.11 -7.57 3.92
C VAL A 197 -3.45 -9.06 3.91
N LEU A 198 -3.94 -9.59 2.79
CA LEU A 198 -4.31 -10.99 2.67
C LEU A 198 -3.12 -11.94 2.79
N CYS A 199 -1.98 -11.63 2.15
CA CYS A 199 -0.81 -12.51 2.20
C CYS A 199 -0.03 -12.41 3.52
N ALA A 200 -0.15 -11.31 4.26
CA ALA A 200 0.45 -11.15 5.58
C ALA A 200 -0.39 -11.84 6.67
N TYR A 201 -1.70 -11.56 6.71
CA TYR A 201 -2.54 -11.94 7.84
C TYR A 201 -3.46 -13.13 7.56
N GLY A 202 -3.90 -13.29 6.30
CA GLY A 202 -5.01 -14.16 5.93
C GLY A 202 -6.36 -13.45 5.96
N GLN A 203 -7.43 -14.19 5.67
CA GLN A 203 -8.79 -13.65 5.62
C GLN A 203 -9.35 -13.38 7.03
N GLY A 204 -10.12 -12.30 7.18
CA GLY A 204 -10.86 -11.99 8.40
C GLY A 204 -10.00 -11.59 9.61
N VAL A 205 -8.72 -11.27 9.41
CA VAL A 205 -7.80 -10.89 10.50
C VAL A 205 -7.61 -9.37 10.55
N LYS A 206 -7.16 -8.79 9.43
CA LYS A 206 -6.98 -7.36 9.25
C LYS A 206 -7.79 -6.90 8.04
N ARG A 207 -8.25 -5.66 8.06
CA ARG A 207 -8.92 -5.00 6.93
C ARG A 207 -8.33 -3.63 6.65
N ILE A 208 -8.59 -3.15 5.44
CA ILE A 208 -8.39 -1.74 5.10
C ILE A 208 -9.72 -1.05 5.37
N GLN A 209 -9.77 -0.19 6.39
CA GLN A 209 -11.00 0.52 6.73
C GLN A 209 -11.18 1.79 5.89
N ARG A 210 -10.07 2.45 5.56
CA ARG A 210 -10.07 3.75 4.91
C ARG A 210 -8.93 3.87 3.91
N ILE A 211 -9.20 4.57 2.82
CA ILE A 211 -8.19 5.03 1.86
C ILE A 211 -8.20 6.55 1.89
N VAL A 212 -7.01 7.15 2.04
CA VAL A 212 -6.81 8.60 1.96
C VAL A 212 -5.99 8.91 0.72
N THR A 213 -6.45 9.89 -0.03
CA THR A 213 -5.78 10.40 -1.22
C THR A 213 -5.36 11.84 -0.99
N PHE A 214 -4.09 12.15 -1.20
CA PHE A 214 -3.54 13.48 -0.90
C PHE A 214 -2.39 13.81 -1.85
N HIS A 215 -1.97 15.07 -1.82
CA HIS A 215 -0.99 15.62 -2.73
C HIS A 215 0.04 16.40 -1.92
N THR A 216 1.34 16.19 -2.16
CA THR A 216 2.42 16.68 -1.27
C THR A 216 3.16 17.93 -1.78
N GLY A 217 2.78 18.47 -2.95
CA GLY A 217 3.52 19.59 -3.57
C GLY A 217 2.67 20.39 -4.56
N GLU A 218 3.32 21.07 -5.50
CA GLU A 218 2.61 21.79 -6.57
C GLU A 218 2.52 20.96 -7.87
N ASP A 219 3.41 19.97 -8.02
CA ASP A 219 3.49 19.13 -9.20
C ASP A 219 2.47 18.00 -9.19
N ARG A 220 1.68 17.87 -10.26
CA ARG A 220 0.62 16.86 -10.42
C ARG A 220 1.08 15.40 -10.23
N TRP A 221 2.37 15.14 -10.29
CA TRP A 221 3.00 13.83 -10.10
C TRP A 221 3.16 13.43 -8.63
N GLU A 222 3.02 14.38 -7.71
CA GLU A 222 3.13 14.16 -6.26
C GLU A 222 1.82 13.67 -5.61
N TYR A 223 1.11 12.80 -6.31
CA TYR A 223 -0.14 12.22 -5.81
C TYR A 223 0.14 10.95 -5.01
N ASN A 224 -0.45 10.86 -3.82
CA ASN A 224 -0.16 9.79 -2.86
C ASN A 224 -1.46 9.14 -2.37
N LEU A 225 -1.37 7.85 -2.04
CA LEU A 225 -2.42 7.11 -1.35
C LEU A 225 -1.91 6.62 0.00
N ARG A 226 -2.76 6.70 1.02
CA ARG A 226 -2.58 6.04 2.32
C ARG A 226 -3.71 5.03 2.52
N PHE A 227 -3.36 3.83 2.91
CA PHE A 227 -4.29 2.77 3.27
C PHE A 227 -4.16 2.52 4.77
N ASP A 228 -5.28 2.60 5.48
CA ASP A 228 -5.34 2.44 6.93
C ASP A 228 -5.81 1.02 7.27
N ILE A 229 -4.94 0.28 7.95
CA ILE A 229 -5.10 -1.12 8.31
C ILE A 229 -5.49 -1.23 9.78
N GLU A 230 -6.52 -2.01 10.06
CA GLU A 230 -7.00 -2.29 11.42
C GLU A 230 -7.41 -3.75 11.57
N ASP A 231 -7.61 -4.19 12.82
CA ASP A 231 -8.19 -5.50 13.12
C ASP A 231 -9.65 -5.56 12.66
N VAL A 232 -10.05 -6.73 12.15
CA VAL A 232 -11.46 -7.01 11.97
C VAL A 232 -12.05 -7.23 13.36
N SER A 233 -12.93 -6.34 13.81
CA SER A 233 -13.62 -6.52 15.07
C SER A 233 -14.50 -7.77 15.01
N ILE A 234 -14.28 -8.70 15.95
CA ILE A 234 -15.21 -9.79 16.17
C ILE A 234 -16.44 -9.17 16.84
N ALA A 235 -17.58 -9.14 16.14
CA ALA A 235 -18.85 -8.87 16.79
C ALA A 235 -19.05 -9.95 17.86
N HIS A 236 -19.00 -9.57 19.14
CA HIS A 236 -19.42 -10.40 20.26
C HIS A 236 -20.95 -10.37 20.40
#